data_AF-A0A7J5D670-F1
#
_entry.id   AF-A0A7J5D670-F1
#
_cell.length_a   1.000
_cell.length_b   1.000
_cell.length_c   1.000
_cell.angle_alpha   90.00
_cell.angle_beta   90.00
_cell.angle_gamma   90.00
#
_symmetry.space_group_name_H-M   'P 1'
#
loop_
_entity.id
_entity.type
_entity.pdbx_description
1 polymer ?
#
loop_
_entity_poly.entity_id
_entity_poly.type
_entity_poly.pdbx_seq_one_letter_code
_entity_poly.pdbx_strand_id
1 'polypeptide(L)'
;MSITQDPAVSVCFVVTIDGIELGSFNSCEGLGCEVVLEPREEGGNNGHVWQLPTRLKYSNVKLSRPLTRDTQKVAKWFASMTTGFARKTAHIEARTGDGVMVARWGLLEVVPVRWTGPTFNPESPKVATETIEIAHHGYMMEPGA
;
A
#
# COMPACT_ATOMS: atom_id res chain seq x y z
N MET A 1 -28.89 3.96 20.19
CA MET A 1 -27.96 5.05 19.83
C MET A 1 -26.86 4.43 19.00
N SER A 2 -26.71 4.85 17.74
CA SER A 2 -25.57 4.41 16.92
C SER A 2 -24.32 5.07 17.50
N ILE A 3 -23.38 4.28 18.02
CA ILE A 3 -22.05 4.79 18.39
C ILE A 3 -21.33 5.02 17.06
N THR A 4 -21.28 6.28 16.62
CA THR A 4 -20.40 6.67 15.52
C THR A 4 -18.98 6.49 16.02
N GLN A 5 -18.29 5.44 15.55
CA GLN A 5 -16.87 5.25 15.86
C GLN A 5 -16.07 6.39 15.22
N ASP A 6 -15.03 6.84 15.93
CA ASP A 6 -14.16 7.90 15.44
C ASP A 6 -13.47 7.44 14.13
N PRO A 7 -13.43 8.30 13.10
CA PRO A 7 -12.79 7.95 11.84
C PRO A 7 -11.28 7.82 12.02
N ALA A 8 -10.65 7.03 11.14
CA ALA A 8 -9.19 6.98 11.05
C ALA A 8 -8.63 8.37 10.69
N VAL A 9 -7.44 8.68 11.21
CA VAL A 9 -6.71 9.89 10.81
C VAL A 9 -5.64 9.48 9.81
N SER A 10 -5.54 10.20 8.69
CA SER A 10 -4.62 9.90 7.57
C SER A 10 -3.14 9.80 7.97
N VAL A 11 -2.77 10.31 9.15
CA VAL A 11 -1.38 10.35 9.63
C VAL A 11 -0.99 9.15 10.51
N CYS A 12 -1.93 8.29 10.91
CA CYS A 12 -1.67 7.20 11.84
C CYS A 12 -1.88 5.85 11.14
N PHE A 13 -0.85 5.32 10.49
CA PHE A 13 -0.89 3.97 9.96
C PHE A 13 0.46 3.25 10.07
N VAL A 14 0.39 1.94 10.23
CA VAL A 14 1.55 1.06 10.43
C VAL A 14 1.63 0.05 9.30
N VAL A 15 2.85 -0.25 8.86
CA VAL A 15 3.11 -1.24 7.81
C VAL A 15 3.91 -2.41 8.37
N THR A 16 3.40 -3.61 8.15
CA THR A 16 4.06 -4.88 8.51
C THR A 16 4.25 -5.74 7.27
N ILE A 17 5.36 -6.49 7.19
CA ILE A 17 5.65 -7.43 6.10
C ILE A 17 6.17 -8.74 6.70
N ASP A 18 5.48 -9.86 6.44
CA ASP A 18 5.73 -11.18 7.05
C ASP A 18 5.90 -11.09 8.58
N GLY A 19 5.09 -10.27 9.25
CA GLY A 19 5.17 -10.03 10.69
C GLY A 19 6.31 -9.12 11.15
N ILE A 20 7.18 -8.65 10.24
CA ILE A 20 8.19 -7.63 10.54
C ILE A 20 7.54 -6.25 10.43
N GLU A 21 7.44 -5.54 11.55
CA GLU A 21 6.99 -4.16 11.57
C GLU A 21 8.05 -3.24 10.93
N LEU A 22 7.72 -2.67 9.78
CA LEU A 22 8.52 -1.63 9.13
C LEU A 22 8.32 -0.27 9.81
N GLY A 23 7.28 -0.12 10.61
CA GLY A 23 6.96 1.07 11.40
C GLY A 23 5.88 1.92 10.75
N SER A 24 5.71 3.13 11.28
CA SER A 24 4.74 4.11 10.76
C SER A 24 5.28 4.85 9.54
N PHE A 25 4.36 5.27 8.68
CA PHE A 25 4.64 6.13 7.52
C PHE A 25 3.74 7.36 7.53
N ASN A 26 4.13 8.39 6.79
CA ASN A 26 3.40 9.66 6.72
C ASN A 26 2.46 9.73 5.51
N SER A 27 2.78 9.04 4.42
CA SER A 27 1.88 8.91 3.28
C SER A 27 1.80 7.47 2.77
N CYS A 28 0.59 7.07 2.36
CA CYS A 28 0.31 5.82 1.69
C CYS A 28 -0.58 6.12 0.48
N GLU A 29 -0.02 5.94 -0.71
CA GLU A 29 -0.69 6.17 -1.99
C GLU A 29 -0.82 4.85 -2.74
N GLY A 30 -1.81 4.76 -3.64
CA GLY A 30 -1.92 3.62 -4.56
C GLY A 30 -2.64 2.39 -3.99
N LEU A 31 -3.24 2.48 -2.80
CA LEU A 31 -4.23 1.49 -2.35
C LEU A 31 -5.48 1.60 -3.23
N GLY A 32 -5.52 0.78 -4.29
CA GLY A 32 -6.64 0.71 -5.21
C GLY A 32 -6.70 -0.62 -5.95
N CYS A 33 -7.86 -0.87 -6.56
CA CYS A 33 -8.12 -1.99 -7.45
C CYS A 33 -9.04 -1.49 -8.56
N GLU A 34 -8.71 -1.81 -9.81
CA GLU A 34 -9.50 -1.44 -10.99
C GLU A 34 -9.94 -2.70 -11.71
N VAL A 35 -11.23 -2.81 -12.03
CA VAL A 35 -11.76 -3.84 -12.91
C VAL A 35 -11.58 -3.37 -14.35
N VAL A 36 -10.76 -4.08 -15.13
CA VAL A 36 -10.61 -3.79 -16.56
C VAL A 36 -11.82 -4.33 -17.31
N LEU A 37 -12.58 -3.43 -17.96
CA LEU A 37 -13.77 -3.76 -18.74
C LEU A 37 -13.46 -3.81 -20.24
N GLU A 38 -14.01 -4.81 -20.93
CA GLU A 38 -14.05 -4.91 -22.37
C GLU A 38 -15.47 -4.52 -22.85
N PRO A 39 -15.63 -3.37 -23.54
CA PRO A 39 -16.92 -2.97 -24.08
C PRO A 39 -17.27 -3.78 -25.34
N ARG A 40 -18.52 -4.24 -25.45
CA ARG A 40 -19.00 -4.98 -26.61
C ARG A 40 -20.35 -4.47 -27.10
N GLU A 41 -20.40 -4.13 -28.37
CA GLU A 41 -21.64 -3.73 -29.07
C GLU A 41 -22.29 -4.94 -29.73
N GLU A 42 -23.62 -5.01 -29.62
CA GLU A 42 -24.43 -6.10 -30.18
C GLU A 42 -25.51 -5.52 -31.10
N GLY A 43 -25.59 -6.03 -32.32
CA GLY A 43 -26.59 -5.60 -33.29
C GLY A 43 -28.02 -5.88 -32.80
N GLY A 44 -28.92 -4.92 -32.99
CA GLY A 44 -30.31 -5.01 -32.50
C GLY A 44 -30.48 -4.57 -31.04
N ASN A 45 -29.39 -4.42 -30.29
CA ASN A 45 -29.42 -3.79 -28.98
C ASN A 45 -28.97 -2.32 -29.06
N ASN A 46 -29.93 -1.40 -29.06
CA ASN A 46 -29.67 0.04 -29.15
C ASN A 46 -29.70 0.75 -27.78
N GLY A 47 -29.91 -0.01 -26.68
CA GLY A 47 -30.11 0.56 -25.34
C GLY A 47 -28.82 0.73 -24.54
N HIS A 48 -27.80 -0.09 -24.80
CA HIS A 48 -26.53 -0.05 -24.06
C HIS A 48 -25.40 -0.75 -24.80
N VAL A 49 -24.17 -0.50 -24.34
CA VAL A 49 -22.97 -1.28 -24.69
C VAL A 49 -22.68 -2.25 -23.55
N TRP A 50 -22.46 -3.54 -23.84
CA TRP A 50 -22.10 -4.52 -22.83
C TRP A 50 -20.75 -4.15 -22.20
N GLN A 51 -20.66 -4.22 -20.87
CA GLN A 51 -19.41 -4.00 -20.12
C GLN A 51 -18.94 -5.34 -19.57
N LEU A 52 -17.92 -5.96 -20.17
CA LEU A 52 -17.46 -7.31 -19.83
C LEU A 52 -16.22 -7.24 -18.92
N PRO A 53 -16.30 -7.64 -17.63
CA PRO A 53 -15.14 -7.68 -16.75
C PRO A 53 -14.10 -8.69 -17.23
N THR A 54 -12.83 -8.27 -17.29
CA THR A 54 -11.72 -9.13 -17.75
C THR A 54 -10.80 -9.54 -16.61
N ARG A 55 -10.08 -8.57 -16.01
CA ARG A 55 -9.12 -8.80 -14.94
C ARG A 55 -9.11 -7.64 -13.96
N LEU A 56 -8.59 -7.89 -12.77
CA LEU A 56 -8.27 -6.84 -11.81
C LEU A 56 -6.86 -6.32 -12.08
N LYS A 57 -6.71 -5.00 -12.01
CA LYS A 57 -5.43 -4.31 -12.01
C LYS A 57 -5.20 -3.69 -10.64
N TYR A 58 -4.02 -3.92 -10.09
CA TYR A 58 -3.60 -3.38 -8.80
C TYR A 58 -2.54 -2.31 -9.04
N SER A 59 -2.69 -1.18 -8.36
CA SER A 59 -1.70 -0.11 -8.38
C SER A 59 -0.55 -0.43 -7.45
N ASN A 60 0.65 0.05 -7.77
CA ASN A 60 1.75 0.00 -6.81
C ASN A 60 1.40 0.86 -5.60
N VAL A 61 1.70 0.36 -4.41
CA VAL A 61 1.55 1.11 -3.17
C VAL A 61 2.85 1.87 -2.90
N LYS A 62 2.74 3.17 -2.68
CA LYS A 62 3.86 4.06 -2.40
C LYS A 62 3.75 4.60 -0.99
N LEU A 63 4.79 4.37 -0.20
CA LEU A 63 4.88 4.70 1.21
C LEU A 63 6.01 5.71 1.42
N SER A 64 5.76 6.83 2.11
CA SER A 64 6.81 7.81 2.40
C SER A 64 6.84 8.22 3.87
N ARG A 65 8.04 8.49 4.38
CA ARG A 65 8.25 8.96 5.77
C ARG A 65 9.58 9.68 5.95
N PRO A 66 9.74 10.48 7.02
CA PRO A 66 11.05 10.90 7.52
C PRO A 66 11.93 9.70 7.85
N LEU A 67 13.26 9.87 7.78
CA LEU A 67 14.17 8.81 8.20
C LEU A 67 14.00 8.51 9.68
N THR A 68 13.99 7.22 9.99
CA THR A 68 13.94 6.69 11.35
C THR A 68 14.94 5.55 11.48
N ARG A 69 15.06 4.96 12.68
CA ARG A 69 15.87 3.73 12.85
C ARG A 69 15.33 2.58 12.00
N ASP A 70 14.03 2.58 11.71
CA ASP A 70 13.39 1.55 10.88
C ASP A 70 13.75 1.65 9.40
N THR A 71 14.29 2.77 8.94
CA THR A 71 14.83 2.92 7.56
C THR A 71 15.86 1.83 7.25
N GLN A 72 16.63 1.38 8.24
CA GLN A 72 17.58 0.28 8.05
C GLN A 72 16.90 -1.05 7.73
N LYS A 73 15.68 -1.30 8.24
CA LYS A 73 14.92 -2.53 7.93
C LYS A 73 14.54 -2.58 6.45
N VAL A 74 14.16 -1.42 5.90
CA VAL A 74 13.83 -1.26 4.48
C VAL A 74 15.06 -1.52 3.62
N ALA A 75 16.17 -0.85 3.90
CA ALA A 75 17.42 -1.07 3.17
C ALA A 75 17.87 -2.54 3.21
N LYS A 76 17.76 -3.20 4.38
CA LYS A 76 18.06 -4.64 4.54
C LYS A 76 17.13 -5.52 3.70
N TRP A 77 15.85 -5.19 3.62
CA TRP A 77 14.90 -5.92 2.77
C TRP A 77 15.32 -5.83 1.31
N PHE A 78 15.70 -4.65 0.81
CA PHE A 78 16.21 -4.49 -0.55
C PHE A 78 17.53 -5.23 -0.77
N ALA A 79 18.48 -5.16 0.17
CA ALA A 79 19.75 -5.86 0.07
C ALA A 79 19.58 -7.40 0.04
N SER A 80 18.59 -7.94 0.77
CA SER A 80 18.30 -9.37 0.78
C SER A 80 17.85 -9.93 -0.58
N MET A 81 17.41 -9.06 -1.50
CA MET A 81 16.96 -9.50 -2.82
C MET A 81 18.08 -9.83 -3.79
N THR A 82 19.33 -9.49 -3.45
CA THR A 82 20.50 -9.81 -4.27
C THR A 82 20.67 -11.33 -4.48
N THR A 83 20.10 -12.14 -3.59
CA THR A 83 20.10 -13.62 -3.67
C THR A 83 18.82 -14.19 -4.26
N GLY A 84 17.85 -13.35 -4.67
CA GLY A 84 16.56 -13.76 -5.22
C GLY A 84 15.37 -13.01 -4.64
N PHE A 85 14.23 -13.07 -5.33
CA PHE A 85 13.00 -12.39 -4.90
C PHE A 85 12.12 -13.32 -4.08
N ALA A 86 11.86 -12.96 -2.83
CA ALA A 86 10.84 -13.59 -2.01
C ALA A 86 9.58 -12.75 -2.02
N ARG A 87 8.46 -13.35 -2.43
CA ARG A 87 7.13 -12.75 -2.32
C ARG A 87 6.70 -12.79 -0.85
N LYS A 88 6.15 -11.69 -0.35
CA LYS A 88 5.80 -11.53 1.07
C LYS A 88 4.34 -11.15 1.24
N THR A 89 3.79 -11.31 2.44
CA THR A 89 2.48 -10.76 2.77
C THR A 89 2.66 -9.47 3.55
N ALA A 90 2.03 -8.38 3.12
CA ALA A 90 2.09 -7.11 3.83
C ALA A 90 0.73 -6.74 4.42
N HIS A 91 0.72 -6.01 5.53
CA HIS A 91 -0.49 -5.41 6.08
C HIS A 91 -0.27 -3.92 6.29
N ILE A 92 -1.29 -3.15 5.93
CA ILE A 92 -1.36 -1.72 6.19
C ILE A 92 -2.55 -1.50 7.10
N GLU A 93 -2.31 -0.91 8.26
CA GLU A 93 -3.33 -0.69 9.29
C GLU A 93 -3.52 0.80 9.50
N ALA A 94 -4.70 1.33 9.15
CA ALA A 94 -5.11 2.67 9.52
C ALA A 94 -5.61 2.68 10.97
N ARG A 95 -5.17 3.68 11.73
CA ARG A 95 -5.44 3.83 13.15
C ARG A 95 -6.00 5.23 13.45
N THR A 96 -6.72 5.33 14.55
CA THR A 96 -7.09 6.62 15.17
C THR A 96 -5.85 7.28 15.80
N GLY A 97 -5.98 8.54 16.24
CA GLY A 97 -4.89 9.27 16.89
C GLY A 97 -4.41 8.66 18.21
N ASP A 98 -5.28 7.92 18.91
CA ASP A 98 -4.99 7.15 20.12
C ASP A 98 -4.50 5.72 19.83
N GLY A 99 -4.33 5.36 18.55
CA GLY A 99 -3.69 4.12 18.12
C GLY A 99 -4.63 2.92 17.97
N VAL A 100 -5.95 3.13 18.03
CA VAL A 100 -6.96 2.08 17.80
C VAL A 100 -7.04 1.79 16.31
N MET A 101 -6.98 0.51 15.92
CA MET A 101 -7.11 0.10 14.52
C MET A 101 -8.54 0.32 14.02
N VAL A 102 -8.67 1.05 12.91
CA VAL A 102 -9.95 1.34 12.25
C VAL A 102 -10.14 0.47 11.02
N ALA A 103 -9.08 0.29 10.23
CA ALA A 103 -9.12 -0.51 9.01
C ALA A 103 -7.77 -1.18 8.77
N ARG A 104 -7.80 -2.35 8.14
CA ARG A 104 -6.61 -3.11 7.78
C ARG A 104 -6.76 -3.65 6.36
N TRP A 105 -5.70 -3.52 5.58
CA TRP A 105 -5.60 -4.08 4.24
C TRP A 105 -4.45 -5.08 4.20
N GLY A 106 -4.79 -6.36 3.97
CA GLY A 106 -3.79 -7.39 3.67
C GLY A 106 -3.46 -7.36 2.18
N LEU A 107 -2.17 -7.33 1.83
CA LEU A 107 -1.66 -7.37 0.46
C LEU A 107 -0.99 -8.72 0.22
N LEU A 108 -1.36 -9.38 -0.87
CA LEU A 108 -0.86 -10.70 -1.26
C LEU A 108 0.35 -10.60 -2.18
N GLU A 109 1.33 -11.48 -1.97
CA GLU A 109 2.50 -11.65 -2.82
C GLU A 109 3.20 -10.34 -3.19
N VAL A 110 3.46 -9.54 -2.15
CA VAL A 110 4.13 -8.25 -2.22
C VAL A 110 5.57 -8.42 -2.65
N VAL A 111 5.98 -7.58 -3.58
CA VAL A 111 7.37 -7.45 -4.05
C VAL A 111 7.77 -5.98 -3.98
N PRO A 112 8.93 -5.65 -3.42
CA PRO A 112 9.42 -4.27 -3.43
C PRO A 112 9.87 -3.90 -4.86
N VAL A 113 9.42 -2.73 -5.31
CA VAL A 113 9.68 -2.20 -6.66
C VAL A 113 10.84 -1.22 -6.62
N ARG A 114 10.84 -0.31 -5.64
CA ARG A 114 11.84 0.74 -5.54
C ARG A 114 11.97 1.27 -4.12
N TRP A 115 13.18 1.59 -3.71
CA TRP A 115 13.46 2.41 -2.53
C TRP A 115 14.27 3.62 -2.96
N THR A 116 13.88 4.79 -2.44
CA THR A 116 14.60 6.04 -2.63
C THR A 116 14.90 6.61 -1.25
N GLY A 117 16.19 6.64 -0.91
CA GLY A 117 16.69 7.22 0.31
C GLY A 117 16.70 8.76 0.27
N PRO A 118 17.17 9.41 1.35
CA PRO A 118 17.19 10.85 1.43
C PRO A 118 18.26 11.48 0.54
N THR A 119 18.05 12.75 0.20
CA THR A 119 19.10 13.63 -0.29
C THR A 119 19.65 14.47 0.86
N PHE A 120 20.95 14.40 1.11
CA PHE A 120 21.63 15.25 2.08
C PHE A 120 22.25 16.45 1.36
N ASN A 121 21.66 17.63 1.53
CA ASN A 121 22.17 18.89 0.98
C ASN A 121 22.29 19.95 2.10
N PRO A 122 23.51 20.40 2.44
CA PRO A 122 23.72 21.44 3.46
C PRO A 122 23.02 22.77 3.17
N GLU A 123 22.73 23.07 1.90
CA GLU A 123 22.11 24.32 1.47
C GLU A 123 20.57 24.30 1.57
N SER A 124 19.97 23.13 1.77
CA SER A 124 18.51 22.97 1.85
C SER A 124 18.11 22.24 3.13
N PRO A 125 17.80 22.96 4.22
CA PRO A 125 17.44 22.36 5.50
C PRO A 125 16.01 21.80 5.44
N LYS A 126 15.88 20.59 4.88
CA LYS A 126 14.63 19.84 4.79
C LYS A 126 14.73 18.57 5.64
N VAL A 127 13.59 18.10 6.14
CA VAL A 127 13.51 16.79 6.77
C VAL A 127 13.91 15.73 5.74
N ALA A 128 14.90 14.93 6.09
CA ALA A 128 15.35 13.83 5.25
C ALA A 128 14.25 12.76 5.21
N THR A 129 13.79 12.39 4.01
CA THR A 129 12.71 11.42 3.81
C THR A 129 13.18 10.21 3.02
N GLU A 130 12.48 9.10 3.19
CA GLU A 130 12.58 7.93 2.33
C GLU A 130 11.22 7.65 1.66
N THR A 131 11.27 6.97 0.52
CA THR A 131 10.09 6.48 -0.19
C THR A 131 10.31 5.03 -0.59
N ILE A 132 9.28 4.22 -0.37
CA ILE A 132 9.23 2.81 -0.74
C ILE A 132 8.05 2.62 -1.68
N GLU A 133 8.27 1.86 -2.73
CA GLU A 133 7.23 1.45 -3.67
C GLU A 133 7.17 -0.07 -3.69
N ILE A 134 5.98 -0.63 -3.55
CA ILE A 134 5.72 -2.07 -3.55
C ILE A 134 4.62 -2.41 -4.56
N ALA A 135 4.75 -3.56 -5.22
CA ALA A 135 3.72 -4.16 -6.07
C ALA A 135 3.11 -5.36 -5.33
N HIS A 136 1.86 -5.70 -5.64
CA HIS A 136 1.15 -6.82 -5.01
C HIS A 136 0.18 -7.48 -6.01
N HIS A 137 -0.20 -8.73 -5.75
CA HIS A 137 -1.09 -9.51 -6.62
C HIS A 137 -2.54 -9.52 -6.16
N GLY A 138 -2.87 -8.74 -5.15
CA GLY A 138 -4.25 -8.55 -4.70
C GLY A 138 -4.36 -8.27 -3.21
N TYR A 139 -5.61 -8.31 -2.73
CA TYR A 139 -5.95 -8.09 -1.34
C TYR A 139 -6.36 -9.40 -0.68
N MET A 140 -5.99 -9.57 0.58
CA MET A 140 -6.46 -10.67 1.41
C MET A 140 -7.79 -10.28 2.04
N MET A 141 -8.78 -11.15 1.90
CA MET A 141 -10.02 -11.05 2.67
C MET A 141 -9.72 -11.56 4.08
N GLU A 142 -9.64 -10.65 5.05
CA GLU A 142 -9.61 -11.04 6.46
C GLU A 142 -11.04 -11.46 6.87
N PRO A 143 -11.24 -12.64 7.47
CA PRO A 143 -12.56 -13.04 7.94
C PRO A 143 -12.98 -12.13 9.11
N GLY A 144 -13.97 -11.26 8.90
CA GLY A 144 -14.55 -10.43 9.97
C GLY A 144 -14.89 -8.98 9.65
N ALA A 145 -14.88 -8.57 8.37
CA ALA A 145 -15.53 -7.31 7.95
C ALA A 145 -17.04 -7.50 7.76
#